data_AF-A0A553UPG1-F1
#
_entry.id   AF-A0A553UPG1-F1
#
_cell.length_a   1.000
_cell.length_b   1.000
_cell.length_c   1.000
_cell.angle_alpha   90.00
_cell.angle_beta   90.00
_cell.angle_gamma   90.00
#
_symmetry.space_group_name_H-M   'P 1'
#
loop_
_entity.id
_entity.type
_entity.pdbx_description
1 polymer ?
#
loop_
_entity_poly.entity_id
_entity_poly.type
_entity_poly.pdbx_seq_one_letter_code
_entity_poly.pdbx_strand_id
1 'polypeptide(L)'
;MKKTSNEKIQRMCELREKGLTETQIAQHEDVQVSQPTVSKHLREQKYIKEIQSKDKQLKAAKTEIVGLKATISLIETELRRSNLQSELANIFGPKFPIRNSWVFL
;
A
#
# COMPACT_ATOMS: atom_id res chain seq x y z
N MET A 1 -2.17 -26.55 -25.03
CA MET A 1 -3.40 -26.16 -24.29
C MET A 1 -3.99 -24.93 -24.95
N LYS A 2 -5.26 -24.95 -25.36
CA LYS A 2 -5.92 -23.75 -25.91
C LYS A 2 -6.08 -22.73 -24.78
N LYS A 3 -5.59 -21.51 -25.00
CA LYS A 3 -5.68 -20.41 -24.02
C LYS A 3 -7.10 -19.83 -24.08
N THR A 4 -7.80 -19.80 -22.94
CA THR A 4 -9.07 -19.06 -22.82
C THR A 4 -8.79 -17.58 -23.05
N SER A 5 -9.59 -16.90 -23.86
CA SER A 5 -9.43 -15.46 -24.09
C SER A 5 -9.72 -14.68 -22.81
N ASN A 6 -9.05 -13.53 -22.65
CA ASN A 6 -9.27 -12.66 -21.49
C ASN A 6 -10.73 -12.17 -21.41
N GLU A 7 -11.36 -11.90 -22.56
CA GLU A 7 -12.78 -11.52 -22.65
C GLU A 7 -13.70 -12.60 -22.06
N LYS A 8 -13.45 -13.88 -22.37
CA LYS A 8 -14.22 -14.99 -21.79
C LYS A 8 -14.01 -15.09 -20.29
N ILE A 9 -12.79 -14.93 -19.81
CA ILE A 9 -12.49 -14.92 -18.36
C ILE A 9 -13.22 -13.77 -17.67
N GLN A 10 -13.26 -12.59 -18.29
CA GLN A 10 -14.00 -11.45 -17.76
C GLN A 10 -15.50 -11.73 -17.69
N ARG A 11 -16.09 -12.31 -18.75
CA ARG A 11 -17.49 -12.73 -18.72
C ARG A 11 -17.79 -13.77 -17.65
N MET A 12 -16.91 -14.73 -17.39
CA MET A 12 -17.07 -15.68 -16.27
C MET A 12 -17.17 -14.96 -14.93
N CYS A 13 -16.32 -13.94 -14.70
CA CYS A 13 -16.34 -13.15 -13.47
C CYS A 13 -17.64 -12.36 -13.32
N GLU A 14 -18.09 -11.67 -14.37
CA GLU A 14 -19.33 -10.88 -14.35
C GLU A 14 -20.55 -11.76 -14.08
N LEU A 15 -20.64 -12.93 -14.71
CA LEU A 15 -21.74 -13.87 -14.47
C LEU A 15 -21.72 -14.41 -13.04
N ARG A 16 -20.53 -14.64 -12.48
CA ARG A 16 -20.40 -15.05 -11.07
C ARG A 16 -20.81 -13.94 -10.12
N GLU A 17 -20.50 -12.69 -10.43
CA GLU A 17 -20.93 -11.52 -9.66
C GLU A 17 -22.45 -11.31 -9.72
N LYS A 18 -23.11 -11.74 -10.82
CA LYS A 18 -24.58 -11.81 -10.93
C LYS A 18 -25.21 -12.99 -10.18
N GLY A 19 -24.42 -13.84 -9.54
CA GLY A 19 -24.90 -14.96 -8.71
C GLY A 19 -25.09 -16.29 -9.46
N LEU A 20 -24.62 -16.42 -10.71
CA LEU A 20 -24.72 -17.69 -11.44
C LEU A 20 -23.76 -18.74 -10.88
N THR A 21 -24.19 -20.00 -10.93
CA THR A 21 -23.35 -21.16 -10.57
C THR A 21 -22.32 -21.46 -11.65
N GLU A 22 -21.21 -22.13 -11.29
CA GLU A 22 -20.14 -22.46 -12.25
C GLU A 22 -20.63 -23.32 -13.42
N THR A 23 -21.62 -24.18 -13.18
CA THR A 23 -22.27 -25.01 -14.21
C THR A 23 -23.07 -24.15 -15.19
N GLN A 24 -23.84 -23.18 -14.69
CA GLN A 24 -24.58 -22.24 -15.55
C GLN A 24 -23.63 -21.34 -16.35
N ILE A 25 -22.52 -20.90 -15.74
CA ILE A 25 -21.49 -20.09 -16.40
C ILE A 25 -20.81 -20.90 -17.52
N ALA A 26 -20.51 -22.18 -17.27
CA ALA A 26 -19.90 -23.07 -18.25
C ALA A 26 -20.77 -23.24 -19.51
N GLN A 27 -22.09 -23.32 -19.31
CA GLN A 27 -23.09 -23.47 -20.38
C GLN A 27 -23.50 -22.13 -21.03
N HIS A 28 -23.09 -20.99 -20.49
CA HIS A 28 -23.45 -19.68 -21.01
C HIS A 28 -22.89 -19.48 -22.44
N GLU A 29 -23.71 -18.89 -23.32
CA GLU A 29 -23.41 -18.76 -24.77
C GLU A 29 -22.07 -18.04 -25.04
N ASP A 30 -21.80 -16.95 -24.30
CA ASP A 30 -20.55 -16.20 -24.43
C ASP A 30 -19.29 -16.96 -23.96
N VAL A 31 -19.46 -17.95 -23.08
CA VAL A 31 -18.35 -18.63 -22.41
C VAL A 31 -18.04 -19.96 -23.10
N GLN A 32 -19.02 -20.87 -23.13
CA GLN A 32 -18.92 -22.22 -23.70
C GLN A 32 -17.58 -22.91 -23.37
N VAL A 33 -17.33 -23.15 -22.09
CA VAL A 33 -16.15 -23.90 -21.61
C VAL A 33 -16.57 -24.94 -20.59
N SER A 34 -15.66 -25.85 -20.22
CA SER A 34 -15.95 -26.82 -19.17
C SER A 34 -16.01 -26.16 -17.78
N GLN A 35 -16.86 -26.68 -16.89
CA GLN A 35 -16.95 -26.19 -15.51
C GLN A 35 -15.61 -26.18 -14.76
N PRO A 36 -14.70 -27.18 -14.91
CA PRO A 36 -13.37 -27.11 -14.30
C PRO A 36 -12.53 -25.91 -14.78
N THR A 37 -12.67 -25.53 -16.05
CA THR A 37 -12.00 -24.33 -16.59
C THR A 37 -12.54 -23.05 -15.98
N VAL A 38 -13.86 -22.95 -15.80
CA VAL A 38 -14.49 -21.82 -15.07
C VAL A 38 -13.97 -21.75 -13.64
N SER A 39 -14.01 -22.86 -12.92
CA SER A 39 -13.57 -22.92 -11.52
C SER A 39 -12.11 -22.50 -11.35
N LYS A 40 -11.24 -22.97 -12.24
CA LYS A 40 -9.82 -22.60 -12.27
C LYS A 40 -9.65 -21.08 -12.43
N HIS A 41 -10.27 -20.49 -13.45
CA HIS A 41 -10.09 -19.06 -13.72
C HIS A 41 -10.72 -18.15 -12.67
N LEU A 42 -11.88 -18.51 -12.10
CA LEU A 42 -12.47 -17.75 -11.01
C LEU A 42 -11.57 -17.72 -9.76
N ARG A 43 -10.91 -18.84 -9.43
CA ARG A 43 -9.93 -18.90 -8.33
C ARG A 43 -8.70 -18.03 -8.62
N GLU A 44 -8.15 -18.15 -9.82
CA GLU A 44 -7.00 -17.32 -10.25
C GLU A 44 -7.34 -15.83 -10.16
N GLN A 45 -8.52 -15.42 -10.64
CA GLN A 45 -8.96 -14.02 -10.58
C GLN A 45 -9.16 -13.52 -9.15
N LYS A 46 -9.72 -14.35 -8.26
CA LYS A 46 -9.84 -14.02 -6.83
C LYS A 46 -8.47 -13.78 -6.21
N TYR A 47 -7.51 -14.66 -6.49
CA TYR A 47 -6.14 -14.54 -5.99
C TYR A 47 -5.44 -13.27 -6.52
N ILE A 48 -5.60 -12.96 -7.81
CA ILE A 48 -5.06 -11.73 -8.40
C ILE A 48 -5.66 -10.49 -7.74
N LYS A 49 -6.99 -10.43 -7.55
CA LYS A 49 -7.66 -9.31 -6.85
C LYS A 49 -7.13 -9.16 -5.41
N GLU A 50 -6.89 -10.27 -4.71
CA GLU A 50 -6.31 -10.25 -3.36
C GLU A 50 -4.88 -9.73 -3.34
N ILE A 51 -4.03 -10.17 -4.28
CA ILE A 51 -2.65 -9.64 -4.41
C ILE A 51 -2.67 -8.14 -4.67
N GLN A 52 -3.52 -7.66 -5.59
CA GLN A 52 -3.64 -6.24 -5.91
C GLN A 52 -4.10 -5.42 -4.70
N SER A 53 -5.02 -5.95 -3.89
CA SER A 53 -5.45 -5.32 -2.65
C SER A 53 -4.30 -5.22 -1.64
N LYS A 54 -3.56 -6.32 -1.44
CA LYS A 54 -2.39 -6.36 -0.57
C LYS A 54 -1.27 -5.43 -1.03
N ASP A 55 -1.02 -5.31 -2.33
CA ASP A 55 -0.03 -4.38 -2.90
C ASP A 55 -0.40 -2.92 -2.63
N LYS A 56 -1.68 -2.56 -2.76
CA LYS A 56 -2.18 -1.22 -2.41
C LYS A 56 -1.98 -0.91 -0.93
N GLN A 57 -2.32 -1.84 -0.04
CA GLN A 57 -2.11 -1.70 1.39
C GLN A 57 -0.62 -1.56 1.73
N LEU A 58 0.23 -2.37 1.10
CA LEU A 58 1.69 -2.31 1.28
C LEU A 58 2.26 -0.96 0.86
N LYS A 59 1.81 -0.40 -0.26
CA LYS A 59 2.22 0.93 -0.72
C LYS A 59 1.81 2.03 0.26
N ALA A 60 0.57 1.99 0.75
CA ALA A 60 0.09 2.95 1.74
C ALA A 60 0.91 2.88 3.05
N ALA A 61 1.14 1.67 3.57
CA ALA A 61 1.94 1.45 4.77
C ALA A 61 3.40 1.92 4.60
N LYS A 62 4.00 1.71 3.42
CA LYS A 62 5.35 2.22 3.12
C LYS A 62 5.40 3.75 3.16
N THR A 63 4.41 4.42 2.58
CA THR A 63 4.33 5.89 2.62
C THR A 63 4.21 6.40 4.05
N GLU A 64 3.40 5.75 4.87
CA GLU A 64 3.24 6.08 6.29
C GLU A 64 4.55 5.89 7.07
N ILE A 65 5.26 4.77 6.87
CA ILE A 65 6.56 4.51 7.49
C ILE A 65 7.58 5.59 7.11
N VAL A 66 7.61 6.02 5.85
CA VAL A 66 8.52 7.10 5.41
C VAL A 66 8.18 8.42 6.13
N GLY A 67 6.90 8.76 6.25
CA GLY A 67 6.46 9.93 6.99
C GLY A 67 6.84 9.87 8.47
N LEU A 68 6.57 8.75 9.13
CA LEU A 68 6.95 8.52 10.53
C LEU A 68 8.45 8.62 10.73
N LYS A 69 9.26 8.07 9.81
CA LYS A 69 10.71 8.18 9.85
C LYS A 69 11.20 9.63 9.76
N ALA A 70 10.57 10.45 8.91
CA ALA A 70 10.89 11.88 8.82
C ALA A 70 10.56 12.61 10.13
N THR A 71 9.39 12.33 10.72
CA THR A 71 8.98 12.90 12.02
C THR A 71 9.94 12.49 13.14
N ILE A 72 10.34 11.23 13.21
CA ILE A 72 11.33 10.75 14.21
C ILE A 72 12.65 11.49 14.04
N SER A 73 13.13 11.66 12.80
CA SER A 73 14.36 12.39 12.54
C SER A 73 14.28 13.86 12.99
N LEU A 74 13.14 14.53 12.78
CA LEU A 74 12.92 15.87 13.28
C LEU A 74 12.98 15.92 14.81
N ILE A 75 12.27 15.02 15.50
CA ILE A 75 12.27 14.93 16.96
C ILE A 75 13.70 14.70 17.49
N GLU A 76 14.47 13.80 16.87
CA GLU A 76 15.86 13.55 17.26
C GLU A 76 16.73 14.82 17.13
N THR A 77 16.54 15.60 16.06
CA THR A 77 17.28 16.87 15.89
C THR A 77 16.87 17.92 16.92
N GLU A 78 15.59 18.01 17.27
CA GLU A 78 15.08 18.94 18.28
C GLU A 78 15.58 18.58 19.68
N LEU A 79 15.57 17.30 20.05
CA LEU A 79 16.12 16.82 21.32
C LEU A 79 17.62 17.11 21.43
N ARG A 80 18.39 16.83 20.36
CA ARG A 80 19.83 17.18 20.33
C ARG A 80 20.06 18.67 20.49
N ARG A 81 19.26 19.51 19.83
CA ARG A 81 19.35 20.97 19.97
C ARG A 81 19.06 21.42 21.40
N SER A 82 18.00 20.88 22.02
CA SER A 82 17.62 21.23 23.40
C SER A 82 18.72 20.85 24.40
N ASN A 83 19.33 19.68 24.24
CA ASN A 83 20.44 19.25 25.10
C ASN A 83 21.68 20.15 24.94
N LEU A 84 22.03 20.52 23.71
CA LEU A 84 23.13 21.46 23.49
C LEU A 84 22.85 22.84 24.10
N GLN A 85 21.60 23.32 24.04
CA GLN A 85 21.23 24.59 24.67
C GLN A 85 21.36 24.55 26.20
N SER A 86 20.97 23.45 26.84
CA SER A 86 21.11 23.31 28.30
C SER A 86 22.57 23.19 28.73
N GLU A 87 23.40 22.47 27.99
CA GLU A 87 24.85 22.40 28.21
C GLU A 87 25.51 23.78 28.08
N LEU A 88 25.19 24.54 27.03
CA LEU A 88 25.71 25.90 26.84
C LEU A 88 25.25 26.84 27.97
N ALA A 89 24.00 26.76 28.40
CA ALA A 89 23.50 27.57 29.52
C ALA A 89 24.23 27.26 30.85
N ASN A 90 24.61 26.01 31.08
CA ASN A 90 25.38 25.60 32.25
C ASN A 90 26.83 26.12 32.23
N ILE A 91 27.46 26.17 31.05
CA ILE A 91 28.85 26.63 30.89
C ILE A 91 28.95 28.16 30.95
N PHE A 92 28.04 28.86 30.28
CA PHE A 92 28.13 30.32 30.07
C PHE A 92 27.22 31.15 31.01
N GLY A 93 26.39 30.49 31.81
CA GLY A 93 25.44 31.11 32.74
C GLY A 93 24.20 31.71 32.06
N PRO A 94 23.15 32.07 32.82
CA PRO A 94 21.83 32.48 32.30
C PRO A 94 21.82 33.83 31.55
N LYS A 95 22.97 34.53 31.47
CA LYS A 95 23.10 35.85 30.82
C LYS A 95 23.67 35.80 29.41
N PHE A 96 24.03 34.64 28.87
CA PHE A 96 24.45 34.55 27.47
C PHE A 96 23.22 34.54 26.56
N PRO A 97 23.00 35.57 25.73
CA PRO A 97 21.89 35.56 24.79
C PRO A 97 22.21 34.54 23.70
N ILE A 98 21.53 33.39 23.73
CA ILE A 98 21.52 32.46 22.59
C ILE A 98 20.77 33.17 21.46
N ARG A 99 21.48 34.02 20.71
CA ARG A 99 20.93 34.70 19.53
C ARG A 99 20.62 33.63 18.49
N ASN A 100 19.34 33.34 18.30
CA ASN A 100 18.78 32.53 17.20
C ASN A 100 19.01 33.20 15.82
N SER A 101 20.26 33.48 15.46
CA SER A 101 20.61 34.06 14.17
C SER A 101 21.60 33.17 13.44
N TRP A 102 21.12 32.01 13.01
CA TRP A 102 21.70 31.30 11.86
C TRP A 102 20.65 31.29 10.76
N VAL A 103 20.35 32.48 10.22
CA VAL A 103 19.86 32.61 8.85
C VAL A 103 21.10 32.42 7.98
N PHE A 104 21.24 31.22 7.39
CA PHE A 104 22.25 30.95 6.37
C PHE A 104 21.85 31.74 5.10
N LEU A 105 22.76 32.63 4.68
CA LEU A 105 22.83 33.19 3.31
C LEU A 105 23.41 32.14 2.36
#